data_AF-A0A850XY67-F1
#
_entry.id   AF-A0A850XY67-F1
#
_cell.length_a   1.000
_cell.length_b   1.000
_cell.length_c   1.000
_cell.angle_alpha   90.00
_cell.angle_beta   90.00
_cell.angle_gamma   90.00
#
_symmetry.space_group_name_H-M   'P 1'
#
loop_
_entity.id
_entity.type
_entity.pdbx_description
1 polymer ?
#
loop_
_entity_poly.entity_id
_entity_poly.type
_entity_poly.pdbx_seq_one_letter_code
_entity_poly.pdbx_strand_id
1 'polypeptide(L)'
;IGIPSTSAEDAAVAKNLGISFTEVIEKLPNGLEKVINSEEITGMTRQEALKAITQQAKNKRVGGELTSDKLRDWLISRQRYWGTPIPIIHCQACGAVPVPDQDLPVLLPNVTTFTGKGASPLERAQEWVNCSCPRMVVALIFLFNIGFFFLYLCVFRPFDSDLADYWMPVDLYIGGKEHAVMHLFYARFFSHFCHDLKMTKHK
;
A
#
# COMPACT_ATOMS: atom_id res chain seq x y z
N ILE A 1 -19.20 4.01 -8.03
CA ILE A 1 -20.58 4.48 -7.75
C ILE A 1 -20.53 5.99 -7.95
N GLY A 2 -21.31 6.53 -8.89
CA GLY A 2 -21.48 7.98 -9.01
C GLY A 2 -22.68 8.42 -8.18
N ILE A 3 -22.58 9.55 -7.48
CA ILE A 3 -23.65 10.12 -6.66
C ILE A 3 -23.95 11.55 -7.14
N PRO A 4 -24.76 11.70 -8.21
CA PRO A 4 -25.03 13.01 -8.85
C PRO A 4 -25.55 14.10 -7.91
N SER A 5 -26.31 13.74 -6.87
CA SER A 5 -26.84 14.69 -5.89
C SER A 5 -25.76 15.38 -5.04
N THR A 6 -24.56 14.80 -4.94
CA THR A 6 -23.49 15.30 -4.06
C THR A 6 -22.18 15.59 -4.79
N SER A 7 -22.05 15.15 -6.04
CA SER A 7 -20.86 15.28 -6.87
C SER A 7 -21.21 16.00 -8.16
N ALA A 8 -20.59 17.17 -8.39
CA ALA A 8 -20.83 17.96 -9.60
C ALA A 8 -20.36 17.24 -10.88
N GLU A 9 -19.30 16.43 -10.79
CA GLU A 9 -18.82 15.61 -11.89
C GLU A 9 -19.84 14.52 -12.25
N ASP A 10 -20.37 13.82 -11.24
CA ASP A 10 -21.40 12.80 -11.45
C ASP A 10 -22.71 13.41 -11.97
N ALA A 11 -23.07 14.62 -11.51
CA ALA A 11 -24.22 15.37 -12.02
C ALA A 11 -24.07 15.71 -13.51
N ALA A 12 -22.88 16.13 -13.93
CA ALA A 12 -22.58 16.41 -15.33
C ALA A 12 -22.70 15.14 -16.20
N VAL A 13 -22.15 14.02 -15.72
CA VAL A 13 -22.28 12.72 -16.40
C VAL A 13 -23.74 12.28 -16.49
N ALA A 14 -24.50 12.35 -15.39
CA ALA A 14 -25.92 12.00 -15.38
C ALA A 14 -26.74 12.86 -16.34
N LYS A 15 -26.48 14.18 -16.38
CA LYS A 15 -27.13 15.10 -17.32
C LYS A 15 -26.82 14.75 -18.77
N ASN A 16 -25.56 14.45 -19.08
CA ASN A 16 -25.15 14.09 -20.44
C ASN A 16 -25.75 12.76 -20.92
N LEU A 17 -25.96 11.83 -19.99
CA LEU A 17 -26.56 10.52 -20.28
C LEU A 17 -28.09 10.50 -20.15
N GLY A 18 -28.72 11.62 -19.77
CA GLY A 18 -30.17 11.69 -19.56
C GLY A 18 -30.67 10.85 -18.36
N ILE A 19 -29.82 10.61 -17.37
CA ILE A 19 -30.13 9.82 -16.17
C ILE A 19 -30.74 10.74 -15.11
N SER A 20 -31.96 10.44 -14.69
CA SER A 20 -32.58 11.09 -13.53
C SER A 20 -31.97 10.59 -12.22
N PHE A 21 -31.82 11.47 -11.23
CA PHE A 21 -31.34 11.12 -9.90
C PHE A 21 -32.15 11.82 -8.81
N THR A 22 -32.07 11.29 -7.59
CA THR A 22 -32.80 11.80 -6.41
C THR A 22 -31.83 12.50 -5.46
N GLU A 23 -32.28 13.61 -4.87
CA GLU A 23 -31.54 14.31 -3.83
C GLU A 23 -31.52 13.52 -2.53
N VAL A 24 -30.34 13.39 -1.92
CA VAL A 24 -30.13 12.63 -0.66
C VAL A 24 -29.57 13.49 0.47
N ILE A 25 -29.18 14.74 0.18
CA ILE A 25 -28.70 15.70 1.16
C ILE A 25 -29.50 17.01 1.01
N GLU A 26 -30.04 17.49 2.11
CA GLU A 26 -30.65 18.81 2.24
C GLU A 26 -29.70 19.74 3.01
N LYS A 27 -29.47 20.95 2.48
CA LYS A 27 -28.73 22.01 3.17
C LYS A 27 -29.70 22.90 3.93
N LEU A 28 -29.55 22.95 5.24
CA LEU A 28 -30.36 23.78 6.13
C LEU A 28 -29.86 25.25 6.11
N PRO A 29 -30.70 26.24 6.49
CA PRO A 29 -30.34 27.65 6.50
C PRO A 29 -29.15 28.01 7.40
N ASN A 30 -28.86 27.18 8.40
CA ASN A 30 -27.73 27.32 9.31
C ASN A 30 -26.41 26.72 8.77
N GLY A 31 -26.41 26.25 7.51
CA GLY A 31 -25.25 25.64 6.85
C GLY A 31 -25.02 24.16 7.19
N LEU A 32 -25.86 23.55 8.02
CA LEU A 32 -25.79 22.11 8.31
C LEU A 32 -26.40 21.28 7.19
N GLU A 33 -25.88 20.06 7.02
CA GLU A 33 -26.35 19.07 6.06
C GLU A 33 -27.10 17.93 6.75
N LYS A 34 -28.29 17.63 6.23
CA LYS A 34 -29.18 16.58 6.72
C LYS A 34 -29.46 15.56 5.61
N VAL A 35 -29.51 14.28 5.97
CA VAL A 35 -29.80 13.21 5.01
C VAL A 35 -31.31 13.11 4.79
N ILE A 36 -31.72 13.04 3.52
CA ILE A 36 -33.11 12.88 3.08
C ILE A 36 -33.24 11.67 2.14
N ASN A 37 -34.46 11.18 1.92
CA ASN A 37 -34.77 10.10 0.97
C ASN A 37 -33.89 8.84 1.12
N SER A 38 -33.50 8.49 2.35
CA SER A 38 -32.51 7.44 2.64
C SER A 38 -32.98 6.50 3.76
N GLU A 39 -34.27 6.16 3.78
CA GLU A 39 -34.88 5.21 4.72
C GLU A 39 -34.50 5.47 6.19
N GLU A 40 -33.92 4.50 6.88
CA GLU A 40 -33.58 4.51 8.31
C GLU A 40 -32.65 5.65 8.74
N ILE A 41 -31.85 6.19 7.82
CA ILE A 41 -30.93 7.31 8.12
C ILE A 41 -31.50 8.68 7.72
N THR A 42 -32.73 8.70 7.18
CA THR A 42 -33.44 9.95 6.89
C THR A 42 -33.62 10.73 8.19
N GLY A 43 -33.20 11.99 8.20
CA GLY A 43 -33.28 12.82 9.39
C GLY A 43 -31.95 13.06 10.10
N MET A 44 -30.97 12.18 9.88
CA MET A 44 -29.67 12.26 10.56
C MET A 44 -28.80 13.36 9.97
N THR A 45 -27.89 13.89 10.79
CA THR A 45 -26.78 14.72 10.29
C THR A 45 -25.82 13.86 9.47
N ARG A 46 -25.04 14.48 8.57
CA ARG A 46 -24.06 13.76 7.74
C ARG A 46 -23.07 12.91 8.56
N GLN A 47 -22.63 13.40 9.72
CA GLN A 47 -21.69 12.66 10.58
C GLN A 47 -22.33 11.45 11.26
N GLU A 48 -23.57 11.59 11.75
CA GLU A 48 -24.33 10.49 12.35
C GLU A 48 -24.69 9.43 11.31
N ALA A 49 -25.16 9.87 10.14
CA ALA A 49 -25.48 9.00 9.02
C ALA A 49 -24.26 8.19 8.58
N LEU A 50 -23.07 8.81 8.49
CA LEU A 50 -21.84 8.10 8.16
C LEU A 50 -21.55 6.99 9.17
N LYS A 51 -21.63 7.27 10.47
CA LYS A 51 -21.42 6.25 11.52
C LYS A 51 -22.45 5.12 11.45
N ALA A 52 -23.72 5.47 11.26
CA ALA A 52 -24.81 4.51 11.16
C ALA A 52 -24.63 3.57 9.95
N ILE A 53 -24.40 4.12 8.74
CA ILE A 53 -24.18 3.34 7.51
C ILE A 53 -22.96 2.42 7.65
N THR A 54 -21.88 2.95 8.23
CA THR A 54 -20.63 2.21 8.43
C THR A 54 -20.87 1.01 9.35
N GLN A 55 -21.59 1.21 10.45
CA GLN A 55 -21.95 0.13 11.37
C GLN A 55 -22.91 -0.89 10.72
N GLN A 56 -23.89 -0.44 9.94
CA GLN A 56 -24.79 -1.34 9.21
C GLN A 56 -24.03 -2.21 8.20
N ALA A 57 -23.07 -1.63 7.46
CA ALA A 57 -22.23 -2.37 6.53
C ALA A 57 -21.36 -3.43 7.24
N LYS A 58 -20.80 -3.09 8.41
CA LYS A 58 -20.07 -4.04 9.26
C LYS A 58 -20.97 -5.19 9.72
N ASN A 59 -22.17 -4.88 10.21
CA ASN A 59 -23.14 -5.88 10.67
C ASN A 59 -23.58 -6.83 9.53
N LYS A 60 -23.73 -6.29 8.31
CA LYS A 60 -24.08 -7.06 7.10
C LYS A 60 -22.86 -7.79 6.49
N ARG A 61 -21.65 -7.61 7.02
CA ARG A 61 -20.38 -8.17 6.51
C ARG A 61 -20.10 -7.81 5.04
N VAL A 62 -20.51 -6.61 4.62
CA VAL A 62 -20.29 -6.08 3.26
C VAL A 62 -19.25 -4.96 3.21
N GLY A 63 -18.45 -4.81 4.27
CA GLY A 63 -17.44 -3.76 4.41
C GLY A 63 -17.74 -2.83 5.59
N GLY A 64 -17.58 -1.52 5.37
CA GLY A 64 -17.78 -0.51 6.41
C GLY A 64 -16.49 -0.07 7.11
N GLU A 65 -15.33 -0.23 6.48
CA GLU A 65 -14.13 0.48 6.92
C GLU A 65 -13.96 1.76 6.10
N LEU A 66 -13.50 2.83 6.74
CA LEU A 66 -13.22 4.08 6.04
C LEU A 66 -12.00 3.89 5.14
N THR A 67 -12.18 4.10 3.84
CA THR A 67 -11.11 4.04 2.84
C THR A 67 -10.85 5.41 2.25
N SER A 68 -9.60 5.70 1.90
CA SER A 68 -9.28 6.88 1.10
C SER A 68 -9.36 6.54 -0.39
N ASP A 69 -10.05 7.39 -1.15
CA ASP A 69 -10.13 7.37 -2.60
C ASP A 69 -8.83 7.81 -3.28
N LYS A 70 -7.97 8.56 -2.56
CA LYS A 70 -6.70 9.10 -3.04
C LYS A 70 -5.50 8.20 -2.78
N LEU A 71 -5.49 7.51 -1.64
CA LEU A 71 -4.40 6.60 -1.32
C LEU A 71 -4.48 5.36 -2.21
N ARG A 72 -3.31 4.89 -2.63
CA ARG A 72 -3.12 3.69 -3.45
C ARG A 72 -2.01 2.87 -2.82
N ASP A 73 -2.04 1.57 -3.06
CA ASP A 73 -0.97 0.68 -2.63
C ASP A 73 0.37 1.12 -3.22
N TRP A 74 1.42 0.92 -2.44
CA TRP A 74 2.75 1.33 -2.83
C TRP A 74 3.32 0.33 -3.84
N LEU A 75 3.40 0.76 -5.10
CA LEU A 75 4.12 0.01 -6.13
C LEU A 75 5.62 0.02 -5.82
N ILE A 76 6.15 -1.08 -5.29
CA ILE A 76 7.56 -1.22 -4.91
C ILE A 76 8.45 -1.85 -6.00
N SER A 77 7.92 -2.76 -6.81
CA SER A 77 8.69 -3.47 -7.84
C SER A 77 9.15 -2.53 -8.96
N ARG A 78 10.39 -2.69 -9.44
CA ARG A 78 10.98 -1.89 -10.51
C ARG A 78 11.67 -2.76 -11.54
N GLN A 79 11.52 -2.41 -12.81
CA GLN A 79 12.23 -3.02 -13.94
C GLN A 79 13.60 -2.33 -14.11
N ARG A 80 14.45 -2.46 -13.09
CA ARG A 80 15.79 -1.87 -13.03
C ARG A 80 16.78 -2.94 -12.54
N TYR A 81 18.03 -2.84 -12.98
CA TYR A 81 19.09 -3.73 -12.50
C TYR A 81 19.59 -3.34 -11.11
N TRP A 82 19.87 -2.04 -10.91
CA TRP A 82 20.47 -1.57 -9.66
C TRP A 82 19.42 -1.44 -8.55
N GLY A 83 19.24 -2.52 -7.80
CA GLY A 83 18.28 -2.63 -6.70
C GLY A 83 18.50 -3.91 -5.89
N THR A 84 17.78 -4.03 -4.78
CA THR A 84 17.68 -5.23 -3.97
C THR A 84 16.73 -6.22 -4.64
N PRO A 85 17.16 -7.46 -4.91
CA PRO A 85 16.25 -8.50 -5.39
C PRO A 85 15.12 -8.79 -4.39
N ILE A 86 13.87 -8.85 -4.88
CA ILE A 86 12.67 -9.19 -4.08
C ILE A 86 12.69 -10.68 -3.77
N PRO A 87 12.78 -11.14 -2.52
CA PRO A 87 12.98 -12.55 -2.16
C PRO A 87 11.73 -13.43 -2.36
N ILE A 88 11.27 -13.56 -3.60
CA ILE A 88 10.12 -14.37 -4.04
C ILE A 88 10.58 -15.26 -5.20
N ILE A 89 10.21 -16.53 -5.13
CA ILE A 89 10.38 -17.54 -6.18
C ILE A 89 9.01 -17.82 -6.77
N HIS A 90 8.89 -17.78 -8.11
CA HIS A 90 7.67 -18.17 -8.80
C HIS A 90 7.76 -19.62 -9.27
N CYS A 91 7.05 -20.50 -8.57
CA CYS A 91 6.93 -21.92 -8.92
C CYS A 91 5.66 -22.15 -9.75
N GLN A 92 5.74 -22.92 -10.83
CA GLN A 92 4.58 -23.26 -11.66
C GLN A 92 3.51 -24.07 -10.91
N ALA A 93 3.91 -24.89 -9.93
CA ALA A 93 2.99 -25.70 -9.13
C ALA A 93 2.49 -24.98 -7.87
N CYS A 94 3.36 -24.21 -7.19
CA CYS A 94 3.04 -23.59 -5.89
C CYS A 94 2.66 -22.10 -5.97
N GLY A 95 2.84 -21.44 -7.11
CA GLY A 95 2.68 -19.99 -7.23
C GLY A 95 3.87 -19.21 -6.66
N ALA A 96 3.61 -18.03 -6.09
CA ALA A 96 4.63 -17.20 -5.45
C ALA A 96 5.00 -17.74 -4.06
N VAL A 97 6.28 -18.04 -3.86
CA VAL A 97 6.82 -18.63 -2.62
C VAL A 97 7.97 -17.75 -2.12
N PRO A 98 8.04 -17.41 -0.82
CA PRO A 98 9.17 -16.67 -0.29
C PRO A 98 10.47 -17.50 -0.32
N VAL A 99 11.59 -16.82 -0.52
CA VAL A 99 12.92 -17.42 -0.30
C VAL A 99 13.08 -17.73 1.20
N PRO A 100 13.60 -18.90 1.59
CA PRO A 100 13.86 -19.22 3.00
C PRO A 100 14.81 -18.22 3.67
N ASP A 101 14.58 -17.90 4.95
CA ASP A 101 15.37 -16.91 5.70
C ASP A 101 16.88 -17.21 5.70
N GLN A 102 17.25 -18.50 5.72
CA GLN A 102 18.64 -18.97 5.70
C GLN A 102 19.35 -18.75 4.36
N ASP A 103 18.59 -18.60 3.27
CA ASP A 103 19.11 -18.37 1.92
C ASP A 103 19.18 -16.86 1.60
N LEU A 104 18.83 -16.00 2.55
CA LEU A 104 19.02 -14.56 2.45
C LEU A 104 20.47 -14.18 2.80
N PRO A 105 21.04 -13.15 2.13
CA PRO A 105 20.43 -12.31 1.10
C PRO A 105 20.48 -12.94 -0.30
N VAL A 106 19.45 -12.69 -1.11
CA VAL A 106 19.52 -12.97 -2.55
C VAL A 106 20.41 -11.92 -3.21
N LEU A 107 21.62 -12.32 -3.60
CA LEU A 107 22.61 -11.43 -4.17
C LEU A 107 22.23 -11.00 -5.58
N LEU A 108 22.43 -9.72 -5.91
CA LEU A 108 22.26 -9.22 -7.28
C LEU A 108 23.34 -9.84 -8.19
N PRO A 109 22.98 -10.48 -9.31
CA PRO A 109 23.96 -11.12 -10.19
C PRO A 109 24.76 -10.08 -10.94
N ASN A 110 26.02 -10.38 -11.24
CA ASN A 110 26.86 -9.47 -12.02
C ASN A 110 26.49 -9.53 -13.51
N VAL A 111 25.78 -8.52 -14.01
CA VAL A 111 25.39 -8.42 -15.43
C VAL A 111 26.26 -7.39 -16.12
N THR A 112 26.91 -7.76 -17.22
CA THR A 112 27.85 -6.89 -17.97
C THR A 112 27.18 -6.07 -19.07
N THR A 113 25.99 -6.47 -19.53
CA THR A 113 25.34 -5.88 -20.71
C THR A 113 24.03 -5.19 -20.36
N PHE A 114 24.00 -3.87 -20.51
CA PHE A 114 22.82 -3.03 -20.28
C PHE A 114 22.28 -2.47 -21.60
N THR A 115 21.06 -2.84 -21.96
CA THR A 115 20.42 -2.35 -23.20
C THR A 115 19.78 -0.96 -23.04
N GLY A 116 19.62 -0.46 -21.81
CA GLY A 116 19.02 0.84 -21.51
C GLY A 116 17.52 0.97 -21.83
N LYS A 117 16.95 0.02 -22.55
CA LYS A 117 15.54 -0.05 -22.96
C LYS A 117 15.00 -1.47 -22.77
N GLY A 118 13.71 -1.58 -22.45
CA GLY A 118 12.98 -2.85 -22.33
C GLY A 118 12.89 -3.39 -20.91
N ALA A 119 12.75 -4.72 -20.81
CA ALA A 119 12.59 -5.45 -19.56
C ALA A 119 13.84 -5.41 -18.66
N SER A 120 13.70 -5.92 -17.43
CA SER A 120 14.78 -5.91 -16.45
C SER A 120 16.02 -6.64 -17.00
N PRO A 121 17.24 -6.07 -16.90
CA PRO A 121 18.46 -6.77 -17.32
C PRO A 121 18.67 -8.12 -16.63
N LEU A 122 18.03 -8.34 -15.47
CA LEU A 122 18.06 -9.61 -14.76
C LEU A 122 17.39 -10.75 -15.52
N GLU A 123 16.41 -10.49 -16.38
CA GLU A 123 15.70 -11.54 -17.14
C GLU A 123 16.66 -12.38 -18.00
N ARG A 124 17.78 -11.78 -18.42
CA ARG A 124 18.81 -12.45 -19.22
C ARG A 124 19.81 -13.25 -18.38
N ALA A 125 19.85 -13.04 -17.07
CA ALA A 125 20.75 -13.75 -16.16
C ALA A 125 20.18 -15.13 -15.81
N GLN A 126 20.07 -16.01 -16.80
CA GLN A 126 19.39 -17.31 -16.69
C GLN A 126 19.89 -18.13 -15.50
N GLU A 127 21.19 -18.12 -15.19
CA GLU A 127 21.75 -18.85 -14.05
C GLU A 127 21.28 -18.34 -12.69
N TRP A 128 20.94 -17.05 -12.58
CA TRP A 128 20.45 -16.44 -11.35
C TRP A 128 18.93 -16.53 -11.22
N VAL A 129 18.28 -16.37 -12.35
CA VAL A 129 16.84 -16.42 -12.57
C VAL A 129 16.33 -17.84 -12.25
N ASN A 130 17.06 -18.90 -12.68
CA ASN A 130 16.69 -20.30 -12.44
C ASN A 130 17.11 -20.79 -11.05
N CYS A 131 16.14 -21.18 -10.22
CA CYS A 131 16.39 -21.82 -8.93
C CYS A 131 15.38 -22.93 -8.63
N SER A 132 15.68 -23.78 -7.65
CA SER A 132 14.78 -24.83 -7.15
C SER A 132 13.73 -24.24 -6.21
N CYS A 133 12.49 -24.72 -6.31
CA CYS A 133 11.46 -24.33 -5.36
C CYS A 133 11.80 -24.89 -3.95
N PRO A 134 11.67 -24.09 -2.88
CA PRO A 134 11.96 -24.58 -1.53
C PRO A 134 10.88 -25.53 -0.99
N ARG A 135 9.69 -25.56 -1.60
CA ARG A 135 8.57 -26.44 -1.21
C ARG A 135 8.52 -27.77 -1.98
N MET A 136 9.16 -27.85 -3.14
CA MET A 136 9.24 -29.05 -3.99
C MET A 136 10.53 -29.00 -4.81
N VAL A 137 11.19 -30.14 -5.06
CA VAL A 137 12.47 -30.22 -5.79
C VAL A 137 12.33 -29.99 -7.31
N VAL A 138 11.53 -29.01 -7.71
CA VAL A 138 11.31 -28.67 -9.12
C VAL A 138 11.77 -27.24 -9.34
N ALA A 139 12.69 -27.07 -10.28
CA ALA A 139 13.26 -25.79 -10.69
C ALA A 139 12.19 -24.90 -11.35
N LEU A 140 12.23 -23.59 -11.08
CA LEU A 140 11.98 -22.45 -11.99
C LEU A 140 11.69 -21.12 -11.23
N ILE A 141 11.60 -20.05 -12.03
CA ILE A 141 12.22 -18.71 -11.93
C ILE A 141 11.27 -17.55 -11.51
N PHE A 142 11.78 -16.48 -10.85
CA PHE A 142 11.76 -15.01 -11.24
C PHE A 142 11.83 -14.08 -10.01
N LEU A 143 12.77 -13.13 -9.96
CA LEU A 143 12.85 -12.06 -8.95
C LEU A 143 12.86 -10.67 -9.61
N PHE A 144 11.99 -9.77 -9.15
CA PHE A 144 12.03 -8.34 -9.50
C PHE A 144 12.90 -7.56 -8.51
N ASN A 145 13.50 -6.45 -8.93
CA ASN A 145 14.30 -5.57 -8.06
C ASN A 145 13.45 -4.50 -7.38
N ILE A 146 13.85 -4.07 -6.19
CA ILE A 146 13.42 -2.84 -5.50
C ILE A 146 14.61 -1.89 -5.38
N GLY A 147 14.36 -0.59 -5.51
CA GLY A 147 15.29 0.42 -5.01
C GLY A 147 14.84 0.96 -3.66
N PHE A 148 15.80 1.04 -2.73
CA PHE A 148 15.92 2.04 -1.64
C PHE A 148 15.51 1.67 -0.19
N PHE A 149 16.54 1.70 0.67
CA PHE A 149 16.72 2.45 1.94
C PHE A 149 15.63 2.37 3.03
N PHE A 150 15.90 1.57 4.07
CA PHE A 150 15.76 1.95 5.48
C PHE A 150 16.40 0.86 6.33
N LEU A 151 17.62 1.06 6.81
CA LEU A 151 18.16 0.37 7.98
C LEU A 151 19.49 0.99 8.41
N TYR A 152 19.46 1.92 9.38
CA TYR A 152 20.68 2.53 9.92
C TYR A 152 20.96 2.11 11.37
N LEU A 153 20.10 1.29 11.99
CA LEU A 153 20.19 1.01 13.43
C LEU A 153 20.99 -0.25 13.79
N CYS A 154 21.22 -1.20 12.88
CA CYS A 154 21.94 -2.43 13.21
C CYS A 154 22.79 -2.94 12.04
N VAL A 155 24.06 -3.24 12.34
CA VAL A 155 25.08 -3.71 11.37
C VAL A 155 25.02 -5.23 11.15
N PHE A 156 24.46 -5.99 12.10
CA PHE A 156 24.49 -7.47 12.08
C PHE A 156 23.11 -8.15 12.17
N ARG A 157 22.05 -7.40 12.45
CA ARG A 157 20.64 -7.84 12.41
C ARG A 157 19.81 -6.73 11.79
N PRO A 158 18.69 -7.04 11.12
CA PRO A 158 17.84 -5.99 10.56
C PRO A 158 17.21 -5.12 11.66
N PHE A 159 17.14 -5.60 12.92
CA PHE A 159 16.52 -4.83 13.99
C PHE A 159 16.96 -5.32 15.37
N ASP A 160 17.18 -4.40 16.29
CA ASP A 160 17.33 -4.65 17.73
C ASP A 160 16.31 -3.77 18.45
N SER A 161 15.38 -4.40 19.16
CA SER A 161 14.27 -3.71 19.83
C SER A 161 14.73 -2.78 20.92
N ASP A 162 15.78 -3.15 21.65
CA ASP A 162 16.25 -2.37 22.79
C ASP A 162 16.96 -1.10 22.31
N LEU A 163 17.76 -1.23 21.25
CA LEU A 163 18.39 -0.07 20.61
C LEU A 163 17.37 0.82 19.91
N ALA A 164 16.40 0.25 19.20
CA ALA A 164 15.35 1.01 18.54
C ALA A 164 14.50 1.79 19.56
N ASP A 165 14.09 1.15 20.66
CA ASP A 165 13.31 1.80 21.71
C ASP A 165 14.10 2.89 22.45
N TYR A 166 15.42 2.71 22.58
CA TYR A 166 16.28 3.71 23.21
C TYR A 166 16.48 4.95 22.35
N TRP A 167 16.70 4.78 21.04
CA TRP A 167 17.03 5.88 20.12
C TRP A 167 15.82 6.53 19.44
N MET A 168 14.67 5.87 19.43
CA MET A 168 13.44 6.40 18.84
C MET A 168 12.52 7.00 19.91
N PRO A 169 11.64 7.94 19.55
CA PRO A 169 11.50 8.56 18.22
C PRO A 169 12.62 9.55 17.90
N VAL A 170 12.77 9.90 16.62
CA VAL A 170 13.69 10.97 16.20
C VAL A 170 13.20 12.31 16.75
N ASP A 171 14.00 12.96 17.61
CA ASP A 171 13.64 14.25 18.24
C ASP A 171 13.51 15.40 17.24
N LEU A 172 14.43 15.47 16.27
CA LEU A 172 14.47 16.51 15.24
C LEU A 172 14.87 15.90 13.90
N TYR A 173 13.93 15.91 12.95
CA TYR A 173 14.18 15.52 11.58
C TYR A 173 14.21 16.76 10.67
N ILE A 174 15.36 17.03 10.05
CA ILE A 174 15.56 18.18 9.14
C ILE A 174 15.55 17.67 7.70
N GLY A 175 14.63 18.18 6.89
CA GLY A 175 14.51 17.81 5.47
C GLY A 175 13.69 18.81 4.67
N GLY A 176 13.77 18.71 3.34
CA GLY A 176 13.03 19.60 2.44
C GLY A 176 11.57 19.16 2.23
N LYS A 177 10.73 20.12 1.83
CA LYS A 177 9.28 19.92 1.63
C LYS A 177 8.94 18.93 0.52
N GLU A 178 9.86 18.68 -0.41
CA GLU A 178 9.75 17.69 -1.49
C GLU A 178 9.53 16.26 -0.98
N HIS A 179 9.89 15.98 0.28
CA HIS A 179 9.76 14.66 0.89
C HIS A 179 8.43 14.44 1.64
N ALA A 180 7.54 15.43 1.66
CA ALA A 180 6.33 15.43 2.50
C ALA A 180 5.33 14.31 2.18
N VAL A 181 5.09 14.03 0.89
CA VAL A 181 4.03 13.10 0.46
C VAL A 181 4.51 11.68 0.17
N MET A 182 5.82 11.46 0.10
CA MET A 182 6.42 10.15 -0.18
C MET A 182 7.26 9.69 1.00
N HIS A 183 8.49 10.18 1.11
CA HIS A 183 9.45 9.69 2.09
C HIS A 183 8.90 9.74 3.52
N LEU A 184 8.36 10.89 3.94
CA LEU A 184 7.79 11.04 5.29
C LEU A 184 6.55 10.17 5.51
N PHE A 185 5.74 9.95 4.46
CA PHE A 185 4.60 9.05 4.53
C PHE A 185 5.04 7.58 4.67
N TYR A 186 5.96 7.12 3.82
CA TYR A 186 6.47 5.75 3.85
C TYR A 186 7.27 5.45 5.13
N ALA A 187 8.03 6.41 5.65
CA ALA A 187 8.72 6.26 6.94
C ALA A 187 7.72 6.02 8.08
N ARG A 188 6.61 6.76 8.12
CA ARG A 188 5.53 6.55 9.11
C ARG A 188 4.83 5.21 8.91
N PHE A 189 4.57 4.82 7.66
CA PHE A 189 4.01 3.50 7.35
C PHE A 189 4.90 2.37 7.88
N PHE A 190 6.22 2.44 7.66
CA PHE A 190 7.16 1.45 8.20
C PHE A 190 7.25 1.48 9.73
N SER A 191 7.20 2.67 10.35
CA SER A 191 7.16 2.79 11.81
C SER A 191 5.95 2.05 12.39
N HIS A 192 4.75 2.28 11.84
CA HIS A 192 3.54 1.57 12.24
C HIS A 192 3.66 0.05 12.00
N PHE A 193 4.20 -0.37 10.85
CA PHE A 193 4.43 -1.78 10.56
C PHE A 193 5.36 -2.45 11.59
N CYS A 194 6.48 -1.81 11.92
CA CYS A 194 7.43 -2.32 12.92
C CYS A 194 6.80 -2.35 14.32
N HIS A 195 6.01 -1.34 14.69
CA HIS A 195 5.25 -1.32 15.93
C HIS A 195 4.23 -2.47 16.00
N ASP A 196 3.47 -2.71 14.93
CA ASP A 196 2.45 -3.76 14.88
C ASP A 196 3.07 -5.17 14.96
N LEU A 197 4.30 -5.34 14.45
CA LEU A 197 5.11 -6.54 14.64
C LEU A 197 5.81 -6.62 16.01
N LYS A 198 5.57 -5.65 16.90
CA LYS A 198 6.20 -5.53 18.23
C LYS A 198 7.72 -5.45 18.19
N MET A 199 8.26 -4.92 17.10
CA MET A 199 9.69 -4.68 16.96
C MET A 199 10.11 -3.46 17.78
N THR A 200 9.26 -2.41 17.84
CA THR A 200 9.45 -1.24 18.70
C THR A 200 8.18 -0.88 19.46
N LYS A 201 8.33 -0.22 20.62
CA LYS A 201 7.24 0.37 21.40
C LYS A 201 6.70 1.67 20.81
N HIS A 202 7.47 2.33 19.95
CA HIS A 202 7.13 3.62 19.38
C HIS A 202 6.31 3.46 18.11
N LYS A 203 5.32 4.32 17.92
CA LYS A 203 4.36 4.25 16.82
C LYS A 203 4.70 5.21 15.70
#